data_AF-A0AAX1N0Q5-F1
#
_entry.id   AF-A0AAX1N0Q5-F1
#
_cell.length_a   1.000
_cell.length_b   1.000
_cell.length_c   1.000
_cell.angle_alpha   90.00
_cell.angle_beta   90.00
_cell.angle_gamma   90.00
#
_symmetry.space_group_name_H-M   'P 1'
#
loop_
_entity.id
_entity.type
_entity.pdbx_description
1 polymer ?
#
loop_
_entity_poly.entity_id
_entity_poly.type
_entity_poly.pdbx_seq_one_letter_code
_entity_poly.pdbx_strand_id
1 'polypeptide(L)'
;MKKITLFVFTILSIFLFSFQDGPKKGMDKEARKKAQKEIAEYNKANVVPVLLENRKEFDNKLSDAEKKELASLRTRLDNLKEENKSMKKDKKKGEAPTEEQKAAKEAAQKEMRQIMTAAWAVVDNHEADLKSIKEANKANEEKWRTDMKAIMEKYRPEGSMKGEGKKKGHNKGKHKMGRNPMGANRDVMFVLMDPTKSVDEIAAQMEKMGKRRYGDPDGKGKKRRGHSMEDED
;
A
#
# COMPACT_ATOMS: atom_id res chain seq x y z
N MET A 1 -24.09 32.47 22.86
CA MET A 1 -24.01 31.81 21.54
C MET A 1 -22.67 31.08 21.44
N LYS A 2 -22.67 29.75 21.64
CA LYS A 2 -21.45 28.94 21.58
C LYS A 2 -21.12 28.69 20.10
N LYS A 3 -19.98 29.20 19.65
CA LYS A 3 -19.48 28.98 18.29
C LYS A 3 -19.09 27.50 18.18
N ILE A 4 -19.88 26.73 17.43
CA ILE A 4 -19.55 25.36 17.04
C ILE A 4 -18.49 25.50 15.95
N THR A 5 -17.22 25.43 16.34
CA THR A 5 -16.11 25.40 15.38
C THR A 5 -16.13 24.03 14.71
N LEU A 6 -16.64 24.01 13.49
CA LEU A 6 -16.69 22.88 12.58
C LEU A 6 -15.25 22.39 12.33
N PHE A 7 -14.85 21.30 12.98
CA PHE A 7 -13.57 20.63 12.71
C PHE A 7 -13.65 20.00 11.31
N VAL A 8 -13.00 20.65 10.35
CA VAL A 8 -12.78 20.12 9.01
C VAL A 8 -11.77 18.99 9.17
N PHE A 9 -12.24 17.73 9.06
CA PHE A 9 -11.42 16.53 8.91
C PHE A 9 -10.58 16.65 7.62
N THR A 10 -9.46 17.36 7.72
CA THR A 10 -8.41 17.31 6.71
C THR A 10 -7.65 16.02 6.94
N ILE A 11 -7.97 15.02 6.13
CA ILE A 11 -7.32 13.70 6.13
C ILE A 11 -5.83 13.92 5.87
N LEU A 12 -5.11 14.05 6.97
CA LEU A 12 -3.67 14.11 7.06
C LEU A 12 -3.19 12.70 6.66
N SER A 13 -2.36 12.61 5.60
CA SER A 13 -1.87 11.36 5.01
C SER A 13 -0.33 11.37 4.87
N ILE A 14 0.39 10.63 5.72
CA ILE A 14 1.82 10.35 5.74
C ILE A 14 2.02 9.14 4.88
N PHE A 15 2.80 9.34 3.83
CA PHE A 15 3.61 8.33 3.19
C PHE A 15 3.23 6.87 3.47
N LEU A 16 2.40 6.34 2.58
CA LEU A 16 2.77 5.14 1.84
C LEU A 16 2.20 5.24 0.41
N PHE A 17 3.06 5.75 -0.48
CA PHE A 17 3.16 5.45 -1.90
C PHE A 17 1.84 5.13 -2.64
N SER A 18 1.04 6.15 -2.91
CA SER A 18 0.23 6.13 -4.13
C SER A 18 1.02 6.67 -5.29
N PHE A 19 2.05 5.92 -5.67
CA PHE A 19 2.50 5.96 -7.05
C PHE A 19 1.48 5.16 -7.85
N GLN A 20 0.43 5.87 -8.24
CA GLN A 20 -0.79 5.32 -8.81
C GLN A 20 -0.57 4.70 -10.20
N ASP A 21 0.63 4.83 -10.77
CA ASP A 21 1.04 4.19 -12.01
C ASP A 21 2.34 3.41 -11.81
N GLY A 22 2.26 2.22 -11.19
CA GLY A 22 3.30 1.21 -11.43
C GLY A 22 3.23 0.71 -12.88
N PRO A 23 4.23 -0.04 -13.37
CA PRO A 23 4.32 -0.42 -14.78
C PRO A 23 3.01 -1.01 -15.28
N LYS A 24 2.39 -0.31 -16.24
CA LYS A 24 1.03 -0.57 -16.71
C LYS A 24 0.94 -1.93 -17.42
N LYS A 25 -0.26 -2.50 -17.46
CA LYS A 25 -0.61 -3.79 -18.09
C LYS A 25 -0.36 -3.89 -19.62
N GLY A 26 0.32 -2.92 -20.23
CA GLY A 26 0.72 -2.93 -21.65
C GLY A 26 2.22 -2.79 -21.90
N MET A 27 3.03 -2.77 -20.84
CA MET A 27 4.49 -2.80 -20.95
C MET A 27 4.96 -4.24 -21.16
N ASP A 28 6.01 -4.43 -21.98
CA ASP A 28 6.66 -5.73 -22.11
C ASP A 28 7.10 -6.28 -20.73
N LYS A 29 7.12 -7.60 -20.59
CA LYS A 29 7.42 -8.28 -19.33
C LYS A 29 8.82 -7.91 -18.80
N GLU A 30 9.82 -7.85 -19.68
CA GLU A 30 11.20 -7.52 -19.31
C GLU A 30 11.34 -6.05 -18.99
N ALA A 31 10.71 -5.17 -19.77
CA ALA A 31 10.66 -3.74 -19.45
C ALA A 31 10.01 -3.48 -18.08
N ARG A 32 8.92 -4.18 -17.77
CA ARG A 32 8.25 -4.11 -16.46
C ARG A 32 9.15 -4.59 -15.32
N LYS A 33 9.89 -5.68 -15.54
CA LYS A 33 10.82 -6.23 -14.55
C LYS A 33 11.94 -5.23 -14.25
N LYS A 34 12.55 -4.65 -15.28
CA LYS A 34 13.61 -3.63 -15.15
C LYS A 34 13.08 -2.38 -14.44
N ALA A 35 11.89 -1.90 -14.82
CA ALA A 35 11.24 -0.77 -14.15
C ALA A 35 10.98 -1.04 -12.66
N GLN A 36 10.44 -2.21 -12.30
CA GLN A 36 10.21 -2.57 -10.90
C GLN A 36 11.51 -2.63 -10.09
N LYS A 37 12.58 -3.17 -10.69
CA LYS A 37 13.89 -3.26 -10.05
C LYS A 37 14.48 -1.86 -9.79
N GLU A 38 14.48 -0.99 -10.79
CA GLU A 38 15.02 0.37 -10.68
C GLU A 38 14.21 1.21 -9.67
N ILE A 39 12.88 1.03 -9.62
CA ILE A 39 12.02 1.65 -8.59
C ILE A 39 12.38 1.13 -7.19
N ALA A 40 12.60 -0.17 -7.03
CA ALA A 40 12.96 -0.76 -5.74
C ALA A 40 14.33 -0.25 -5.26
N GLU A 41 15.32 -0.21 -6.15
CA GLU A 41 16.66 0.32 -5.89
C GLU A 41 16.61 1.81 -5.54
N TYR A 42 15.84 2.62 -6.29
CA TYR A 42 15.65 4.03 -5.98
C TYR A 42 14.99 4.23 -4.62
N ASN A 43 13.92 3.48 -4.31
CA ASN A 43 13.22 3.60 -3.02
C ASN A 43 14.15 3.29 -1.86
N LYS A 44 14.94 2.21 -1.99
CA LYS A 44 15.94 1.81 -1.00
C LYS A 44 16.98 2.91 -0.76
N ALA A 45 17.47 3.55 -1.81
CA ALA A 45 18.53 4.55 -1.70
C ALA A 45 18.03 5.93 -1.27
N ASN A 46 16.83 6.35 -1.70
CA ASN A 46 16.41 7.75 -1.59
C ASN A 46 15.23 7.96 -0.64
N VAL A 47 14.33 6.98 -0.51
CA VAL A 47 13.07 7.21 0.21
C VAL A 47 13.04 6.52 1.57
N VAL A 48 13.44 5.26 1.64
CA VAL A 48 13.43 4.49 2.89
C VAL A 48 14.28 5.14 3.99
N PRO A 49 15.49 5.69 3.73
CA PRO A 49 16.28 6.35 4.76
C PRO A 49 15.54 7.54 5.38
N VAL A 50 14.96 8.41 4.54
CA VAL A 50 14.19 9.58 4.99
C VAL A 50 12.94 9.15 5.74
N LEU A 51 12.23 8.12 5.27
CA LEU A 51 11.05 7.59 5.96
C LEU A 51 11.39 7.04 7.35
N LEU A 52 12.52 6.34 7.48
CA LEU A 52 12.99 5.79 8.75
C LEU A 52 13.43 6.89 9.72
N GLU A 53 14.11 7.92 9.23
CA GLU A 53 14.48 9.10 10.01
C GLU A 53 13.24 9.81 10.56
N ASN A 54 12.27 10.13 9.70
CA ASN A 54 10.99 10.72 10.11
C ASN A 54 10.25 9.87 11.15
N ARG A 55 10.30 8.53 11.00
CA ARG A 55 9.66 7.64 11.96
C ARG A 55 10.38 7.61 13.30
N LYS A 56 11.72 7.68 13.32
CA LYS A 56 12.50 7.80 14.55
C LYS A 56 12.25 9.14 15.24
N GLU A 57 12.18 10.23 14.47
CA GLU A 57 11.80 11.54 15.00
C GLU A 57 10.40 11.49 15.63
N PHE A 58 9.43 10.90 14.92
CA PHE A 58 8.09 10.68 15.46
C PHE A 58 8.09 9.83 16.73
N ASP A 59 8.94 8.80 16.81
CA ASP A 59 9.03 7.94 17.99
C ASP A 59 9.44 8.72 19.24
N ASN A 60 10.29 9.74 19.10
CA ASN A 60 10.71 10.58 20.22
C ASN A 60 9.57 11.42 20.80
N LYS A 61 8.49 11.61 20.04
CA LYS A 61 7.31 12.37 20.46
C LYS A 61 6.25 11.51 21.16
N LEU A 62 6.32 10.20 21.00
CA LEU A 62 5.39 9.26 21.62
C LEU A 62 5.68 9.07 23.11
N SER A 63 4.63 8.93 23.90
CA SER A 63 4.75 8.45 25.29
C SER A 63 5.21 6.99 25.35
N ASP A 64 5.74 6.57 26.50
CA ASP A 64 6.11 5.16 26.72
C ASP A 64 4.92 4.21 26.60
N ALA A 65 3.72 4.67 26.96
CA ALA A 65 2.48 3.90 26.81
C ALA A 65 2.15 3.68 25.34
N GLU A 66 2.19 4.73 24.52
CA GLU A 66 1.93 4.64 23.08
C GLU A 66 2.99 3.79 22.36
N LYS A 67 4.27 3.91 22.74
CA LYS A 67 5.34 3.05 22.21
C LYS A 67 5.05 1.57 22.46
N LYS A 68 4.66 1.22 23.70
CA LYS A 68 4.28 -0.15 24.07
C LYS A 68 3.06 -0.62 23.32
N GLU A 69 2.05 0.23 23.17
CA GLU A 69 0.85 -0.08 22.41
C GLU A 69 1.18 -0.36 20.94
N LEU A 70 1.92 0.54 20.27
CA LEU A 70 2.31 0.34 18.88
C LEU A 70 3.18 -0.91 18.67
N ALA A 71 4.06 -1.24 19.62
CA ALA A 71 4.82 -2.48 19.56
C ALA A 71 3.88 -3.70 19.60
N SER A 72 2.91 -3.70 20.52
CA SER A 72 1.88 -4.75 20.59
C SER A 72 1.04 -4.86 19.31
N LEU A 73 0.60 -3.72 18.75
CA LEU A 73 -0.15 -3.68 17.50
C LEU A 73 0.65 -4.24 16.31
N ARG A 74 1.96 -3.95 16.25
CA ARG A 74 2.86 -4.52 15.23
C ARG A 74 2.95 -6.04 15.34
N THR A 75 3.13 -6.57 16.55
CA THR A 75 3.16 -8.02 16.80
C THR A 75 1.85 -8.69 16.36
N ARG A 76 0.70 -8.12 16.75
CA ARG A 76 -0.63 -8.62 16.34
C ARG A 76 -0.79 -8.60 14.82
N LEU A 77 -0.34 -7.53 14.17
CA LEU A 77 -0.38 -7.39 12.72
C LEU A 77 0.50 -8.42 12.01
N ASP A 78 1.67 -8.74 12.55
CA ASP A 78 2.58 -9.74 11.97
C ASP A 78 2.05 -11.16 12.15
N ASN A 79 1.48 -11.49 13.32
CA ASN A 79 0.77 -12.75 13.54
C ASN A 79 -0.37 -12.92 12.54
N LEU A 80 -1.19 -11.88 12.38
CA LEU A 80 -2.30 -11.86 11.43
C LEU A 80 -1.83 -12.04 9.98
N LYS A 81 -0.64 -11.53 9.60
CA LYS A 81 -0.06 -11.75 8.26
C LYS A 81 0.33 -13.21 8.04
N GLU A 82 0.93 -13.85 9.03
CA GLU A 82 1.33 -15.26 8.93
C GLU A 82 0.12 -16.21 8.94
N GLU A 83 -0.90 -15.94 9.77
CA GLU A 83 -2.20 -16.66 9.72
C GLU A 83 -2.87 -16.53 8.34
N ASN A 84 -2.91 -15.31 7.78
CA ASN A 84 -3.46 -15.10 6.45
C ASN A 84 -2.66 -15.79 5.34
N LYS A 85 -1.40 -16.13 5.59
CA LYS A 85 -0.53 -16.83 4.65
C LYS A 85 -0.69 -18.34 4.76
N SER A 86 -0.87 -18.90 5.96
CA SER A 86 -1.23 -20.32 6.13
C SER A 86 -2.59 -20.61 5.51
N MET A 87 -3.62 -19.81 5.82
CA MET A 87 -4.97 -19.97 5.24
C MET A 87 -4.99 -19.96 3.70
N LYS A 88 -4.07 -19.22 3.06
CA LYS A 88 -3.95 -19.20 1.60
C LYS A 88 -3.25 -20.42 1.01
N LYS A 89 -2.36 -21.07 1.77
CA LYS A 89 -1.69 -22.30 1.36
C LYS A 89 -2.67 -23.47 1.43
N ASP A 90 -3.53 -23.49 2.44
CA ASP A 90 -4.46 -24.59 2.69
C ASP A 90 -5.68 -24.56 1.74
N LYS A 91 -5.91 -23.43 1.07
CA LYS A 91 -6.99 -23.31 0.08
C LYS A 91 -6.65 -24.00 -1.23
N LYS A 92 -7.32 -25.12 -1.51
CA LYS A 92 -7.31 -25.76 -2.84
C LYS A 92 -7.94 -24.85 -3.90
N LYS A 93 -7.34 -24.88 -5.10
CA LYS A 93 -7.74 -24.03 -6.23
C LYS A 93 -9.03 -24.57 -6.84
N GLY A 94 -10.12 -23.83 -6.72
CA GLY A 94 -11.42 -24.17 -7.34
C GLY A 94 -12.51 -24.51 -6.34
N GLU A 95 -12.17 -24.76 -5.08
CA GLU A 95 -13.12 -25.07 -4.02
C GLU A 95 -13.71 -23.79 -3.37
N ALA A 96 -15.00 -23.86 -3.05
CA ALA A 96 -15.66 -22.87 -2.23
C ALA A 96 -15.03 -22.87 -0.82
N PRO A 97 -14.91 -21.69 -0.15
CA PRO A 97 -14.42 -21.65 1.21
C PRO A 97 -15.31 -22.46 2.14
N THR A 98 -14.71 -23.28 3.01
CA THR A 98 -15.43 -23.96 4.10
C THR A 98 -15.96 -22.95 5.12
N GLU A 99 -16.92 -23.33 5.95
CA GLU A 99 -17.43 -22.46 7.02
C GLU A 99 -16.33 -22.04 8.00
N GLU A 100 -15.41 -22.95 8.34
CA GLU A 100 -14.22 -22.65 9.15
C GLU A 100 -13.32 -21.60 8.49
N GLN A 101 -13.10 -21.70 7.17
CA GLN A 101 -12.33 -20.71 6.42
C GLN A 101 -13.03 -19.34 6.35
N LYS A 102 -14.37 -19.32 6.30
CA LYS A 102 -15.14 -18.07 6.37
C LYS A 102 -15.01 -17.43 7.75
N ALA A 103 -15.22 -18.21 8.82
CA ALA A 103 -15.08 -17.76 10.20
C ALA A 103 -13.68 -17.23 10.50
N ALA A 104 -12.63 -17.95 10.08
CA ALA A 104 -11.24 -17.51 10.25
C ALA A 104 -10.96 -16.20 9.49
N LYS A 105 -11.52 -16.05 8.28
CA LYS A 105 -11.40 -14.81 7.51
C LYS A 105 -12.15 -13.64 8.15
N GLU A 106 -13.29 -13.87 8.77
CA GLU A 106 -14.05 -12.85 9.50
C GLU A 106 -13.33 -12.42 10.77
N ALA A 107 -12.79 -13.37 11.54
CA ALA A 107 -11.95 -13.10 12.70
C ALA A 107 -10.73 -12.26 12.30
N ALA A 108 -10.04 -12.63 11.23
CA ALA A 108 -8.90 -11.88 10.70
C ALA A 108 -9.27 -10.45 10.27
N GLN A 109 -10.46 -10.24 9.71
CA GLN A 109 -10.94 -8.90 9.37
C GLN A 109 -11.27 -8.07 10.61
N LYS A 110 -11.88 -8.67 11.62
CA LYS A 110 -12.20 -8.01 12.88
C LYS A 110 -10.92 -7.58 13.60
N GLU A 111 -9.93 -8.47 13.66
CA GLU A 111 -8.63 -8.19 14.25
C GLU A 111 -7.90 -7.06 13.52
N MET A 112 -7.89 -7.09 12.18
CA MET A 112 -7.34 -5.99 11.39
C MET A 112 -8.03 -4.65 11.71
N ARG A 113 -9.36 -4.63 11.85
CA ARG A 113 -10.09 -3.39 12.20
C ARG A 113 -9.67 -2.88 13.57
N GLN A 114 -9.56 -3.77 14.57
CA GLN A 114 -9.13 -3.38 15.91
C GLN A 114 -7.72 -2.80 15.91
N ILE A 115 -6.78 -3.42 15.19
CA ILE A 115 -5.42 -2.90 15.04
C ILE A 115 -5.43 -1.50 14.41
N MET A 116 -6.18 -1.33 13.33
CA MET A 116 -6.24 -0.05 12.62
C MET A 116 -6.90 1.04 13.47
N THR A 117 -7.97 0.72 14.20
CA THR A 117 -8.66 1.67 15.09
C THR A 117 -7.77 2.10 16.25
N ALA A 118 -7.06 1.17 16.89
CA ALA A 118 -6.12 1.50 17.97
C ALA A 118 -4.97 2.39 17.46
N ALA A 119 -4.41 2.06 16.28
CA ALA A 119 -3.37 2.89 15.67
C ALA A 119 -3.87 4.28 15.26
N TRP A 120 -5.16 4.42 14.89
CA TRP A 120 -5.77 5.73 14.63
C TRP A 120 -5.81 6.61 15.88
N ALA A 121 -6.06 6.06 17.07
CA ALA A 121 -6.03 6.84 18.30
C ALA A 121 -4.67 7.52 18.52
N VAL A 122 -3.57 6.83 18.21
CA VAL A 122 -2.22 7.42 18.27
C VAL A 122 -2.01 8.48 17.20
N VAL A 123 -2.57 8.29 16.00
CA VAL A 123 -2.54 9.32 14.94
C VAL A 123 -3.27 10.58 15.39
N ASP A 124 -4.47 10.42 15.94
CA ASP A 124 -5.33 11.53 16.37
C ASP A 124 -4.67 12.33 17.51
N ASN A 125 -3.96 11.67 18.42
CA ASN A 125 -3.19 12.33 19.49
C ASN A 125 -2.03 13.19 18.96
N HIS A 126 -1.52 12.87 17.76
CA HIS A 126 -0.30 13.45 17.20
C HIS A 126 -0.50 14.11 15.84
N GLU A 127 -1.72 14.53 15.48
CA GLU A 127 -2.00 15.11 14.17
C GLU A 127 -1.07 16.28 13.81
N ALA A 128 -0.77 17.15 14.78
CA ALA A 128 0.11 18.30 14.60
C ALA A 128 1.56 17.88 14.28
N ASP A 129 2.07 16.87 14.97
CA ASP A 129 3.41 16.34 14.74
C ASP A 129 3.52 15.68 13.38
N LEU A 130 2.52 14.88 13.03
CA LEU A 130 2.41 14.20 11.75
C LEU A 130 2.28 15.21 10.60
N LYS A 131 1.60 16.35 10.83
CA LYS A 131 1.52 17.46 9.88
C LYS A 131 2.88 18.14 9.68
N SER A 132 3.59 18.44 10.77
CA SER A 132 4.91 19.06 10.71
C SER A 132 5.90 18.21 9.92
N ILE A 133 5.93 16.89 10.18
CA ILE A 133 6.76 15.94 9.43
C ILE A 133 6.43 15.96 7.93
N LYS A 134 5.14 16.07 7.55
CA LYS A 134 4.73 16.17 6.13
C LYS A 134 5.26 17.44 5.48
N GLU A 135 5.10 18.57 6.16
CA GLU A 135 5.49 19.88 5.62
C GLU A 135 7.01 19.93 5.39
N ALA A 136 7.80 19.39 6.31
CA ALA A 136 9.25 19.27 6.18
C ALA A 136 9.68 18.40 4.98
N ASN A 137 8.89 17.38 4.64
CA ASN A 137 9.23 16.42 3.58
C ASN A 137 8.62 16.74 2.20
N LYS A 138 7.89 17.85 2.05
CA LYS A 138 7.19 18.17 0.80
C LYS A 138 8.12 18.23 -0.42
N ALA A 139 9.29 18.84 -0.27
CA ALA A 139 10.27 18.94 -1.36
C ALA A 139 10.81 17.56 -1.77
N ASN A 140 11.08 16.70 -0.79
CA ASN A 140 11.48 15.31 -1.05
C ASN A 140 10.38 14.55 -1.81
N GLU A 141 9.10 14.73 -1.44
CA GLU A 141 7.97 14.10 -2.13
C GLU A 141 7.89 14.48 -3.61
N GLU A 142 8.01 15.77 -3.90
CA GLU A 142 7.95 16.30 -5.26
C GLU A 142 9.10 15.76 -6.11
N LYS A 143 10.30 15.67 -5.52
CA LYS A 143 11.48 15.07 -6.16
C LYS A 143 11.25 13.58 -6.44
N TRP A 144 10.87 12.80 -5.43
CA TRP A 144 10.63 11.37 -5.60
C TRP A 144 9.56 11.09 -6.64
N ARG A 145 8.51 11.92 -6.71
CA ARG A 145 7.48 11.80 -7.73
C ARG A 145 7.99 12.06 -9.14
N THR A 146 8.84 13.05 -9.30
CA THR A 146 9.45 13.37 -10.59
C THR A 146 10.38 12.25 -11.05
N ASP A 147 11.25 11.78 -10.15
CA ASP A 147 12.23 10.73 -10.45
C ASP A 147 11.55 9.39 -10.75
N MET A 148 10.54 9.00 -9.95
CA MET A 148 9.74 7.80 -10.20
C MET A 148 9.05 7.83 -11.56
N LYS A 149 8.52 9.00 -11.95
CA LYS A 149 7.91 9.20 -13.26
C LYS A 149 8.94 9.07 -14.38
N ALA A 150 10.15 9.60 -14.18
CA ALA A 150 11.24 9.48 -15.15
C ALA A 150 11.67 8.01 -15.33
N ILE A 151 11.83 7.26 -14.23
CA ILE A 151 12.11 5.80 -14.28
C ILE A 151 11.01 5.09 -15.07
N MET A 152 9.75 5.41 -14.81
CA MET A 152 8.62 4.80 -15.51
C MET A 152 8.55 5.12 -17.01
N GLU A 153 8.85 6.37 -17.40
CA GLU A 153 8.86 6.79 -18.80
C GLU A 153 10.04 6.17 -19.57
N LYS A 154 11.20 5.99 -18.92
CA LYS A 154 12.39 5.31 -19.47
C LYS A 154 12.08 3.89 -19.97
N TYR A 155 11.16 3.18 -19.33
CA TYR A 155 10.78 1.80 -19.70
C TYR A 155 9.48 1.72 -20.51
N ARG A 156 8.92 2.86 -20.91
CA ARG A 156 7.71 2.90 -21.70
C ARG A 156 8.02 2.49 -23.15
N PRO A 157 7.26 1.56 -23.76
CA PRO A 157 7.50 1.16 -25.15
C PRO A 157 7.25 2.33 -26.11
N GLU A 158 8.15 2.52 -27.08
CA GLU A 158 7.97 3.44 -28.21
C GLU A 158 6.69 3.08 -28.98
N GLY A 159 5.91 4.10 -29.37
CA GLY A 159 4.62 3.90 -30.04
C GLY A 159 3.41 3.70 -29.11
N SER A 160 3.62 3.65 -27.78
CA SER A 160 2.52 3.89 -26.85
C SER A 160 2.15 5.37 -26.92
N MET A 161 1.32 5.77 -27.90
CA MET A 161 0.70 7.10 -27.90
C MET A 161 0.11 7.38 -26.50
N LYS A 162 0.04 8.66 -26.10
CA LYS A 162 -0.92 9.09 -25.06
C LYS A 162 -2.32 8.72 -25.58
N GLY A 163 -2.70 7.46 -25.43
CA GLY A 163 -3.90 6.92 -26.03
C GLY A 163 -5.09 7.54 -25.35
N GLU A 164 -5.74 8.46 -26.05
CA GLU A 164 -7.19 8.57 -26.04
C GLU A 164 -7.75 7.15 -26.04
N GLY A 165 -8.25 6.72 -24.89
CA GLY A 165 -8.67 5.35 -24.69
C GLY A 165 -9.78 5.03 -25.67
N LYS A 166 -9.51 4.14 -26.64
CA LYS A 166 -10.57 3.43 -27.36
C LYS A 166 -11.48 2.77 -26.33
N LYS A 167 -12.66 3.35 -26.14
CA LYS A 167 -13.76 2.79 -25.37
C LYS A 167 -14.14 1.46 -26.00
N LYS A 168 -13.68 0.35 -25.43
CA LYS A 168 -14.28 -0.97 -25.66
C LYS A 168 -15.00 -1.42 -24.39
N GLY A 169 -16.32 -1.54 -24.51
CA GLY A 169 -17.11 -2.59 -23.87
C GLY A 169 -17.40 -2.46 -22.37
N HIS A 170 -18.62 -2.00 -22.08
CA HIS A 170 -19.46 -2.21 -20.91
C HIS A 170 -18.88 -2.95 -19.68
N ASN A 171 -18.71 -2.20 -18.59
CA ASN A 171 -19.25 -2.64 -17.30
C ASN A 171 -19.76 -1.42 -16.52
N LYS A 172 -21.09 -1.32 -16.34
CA LYS A 172 -21.73 -0.34 -15.45
C LYS A 172 -21.45 -0.76 -14.01
N GLY A 173 -20.25 -0.47 -13.52
CA GLY A 173 -19.90 -0.53 -12.10
C GLY A 173 -19.32 0.81 -11.70
N LYS A 174 -20.07 1.60 -10.93
CA LYS A 174 -19.64 2.88 -10.35
C LYS A 174 -18.44 2.66 -9.42
N HIS A 175 -17.24 2.57 -9.97
CA HIS A 175 -16.00 2.55 -9.22
C HIS A 175 -14.98 3.51 -9.84
N LYS A 176 -15.30 4.81 -9.80
CA LYS A 176 -14.29 5.88 -9.87
C LYS A 176 -14.33 6.70 -8.58
N MET A 177 -14.14 6.02 -7.45
CA MET A 177 -13.31 6.61 -6.40
C MET A 177 -11.89 6.18 -6.74
N GLY A 178 -11.02 7.13 -7.09
CA GLY A 178 -9.59 6.88 -7.29
C GLY A 178 -9.07 6.15 -6.05
N ARG A 179 -8.94 4.83 -6.15
CA ARG A 179 -8.52 4.00 -5.03
C ARG A 179 -7.05 4.28 -4.80
N ASN A 180 -6.82 5.24 -3.91
CA ASN A 180 -5.64 5.28 -3.08
C ASN A 180 -5.53 3.86 -2.47
N PRO A 181 -4.60 3.01 -2.93
CA PRO A 181 -4.40 1.63 -2.43
C PRO A 181 -4.18 1.55 -0.92
N MET A 182 -3.69 2.65 -0.34
CA MET A 182 -3.42 2.86 1.07
C MET A 182 -4.50 3.74 1.73
N GLY A 183 -5.55 4.12 1.00
CA GLY A 183 -6.74 4.80 1.50
C GLY A 183 -6.44 5.99 2.43
N ALA A 184 -7.36 6.22 3.37
CA ALA A 184 -7.18 7.11 4.52
C ALA A 184 -6.14 6.58 5.53
N ASN A 185 -5.71 5.31 5.45
CA ASN A 185 -4.92 4.65 6.49
C ASN A 185 -3.40 4.86 6.36
N ARG A 186 -3.00 5.93 5.68
CA ARG A 186 -1.59 6.24 5.42
C ARG A 186 -0.83 6.58 6.72
N ASP A 187 -1.39 7.47 7.53
CA ASP A 187 -0.83 7.85 8.84
C ASP A 187 -0.71 6.63 9.74
N VAL A 188 -1.77 5.82 9.80
CA VAL A 188 -1.77 4.57 10.57
C VAL A 188 -0.65 3.64 10.14
N MET A 189 -0.42 3.50 8.84
CA MET A 189 0.64 2.61 8.35
C MET A 189 2.04 3.16 8.63
N PHE A 190 2.20 4.49 8.62
CA PHE A 190 3.44 5.14 9.07
C PHE A 190 3.67 4.90 10.57
N VAL A 191 2.66 5.11 11.40
CA VAL A 191 2.76 4.92 12.85
C VAL A 191 3.02 3.44 13.19
N LEU A 192 2.40 2.51 12.49
CA LEU A 192 2.67 1.08 12.61
C LEU A 192 4.01 0.65 12.02
N MET A 193 4.75 1.52 11.32
CA MET A 193 6.12 1.21 10.89
C MET A 193 7.03 1.06 12.11
N ASP A 194 7.88 0.04 12.08
CA ASP A 194 8.84 -0.25 13.13
C ASP A 194 10.11 0.60 12.94
N PRO A 195 10.43 1.53 13.87
CA PRO A 195 11.61 2.39 13.77
C PRO A 195 12.94 1.63 13.95
N THR A 196 12.90 0.38 14.42
CA THR A 196 14.10 -0.43 14.69
C THR A 196 14.55 -1.23 13.47
N LYS A 197 13.69 -1.36 12.45
CA LYS A 197 14.02 -2.06 11.20
C LYS A 197 15.07 -1.31 10.40
N SER A 198 15.95 -2.08 9.76
CA SER A 198 16.93 -1.57 8.81
C SER A 198 16.29 -1.10 7.51
N VAL A 199 17.04 -0.29 6.76
CA VAL A 199 16.67 0.15 5.41
C VAL A 199 16.40 -1.06 4.50
N ASP A 200 17.21 -2.11 4.61
CA ASP A 200 17.08 -3.32 3.80
C ASP A 200 15.77 -4.07 4.07
N GLU A 201 15.38 -4.21 5.34
CA GLU A 201 14.16 -4.89 5.73
C GLU A 201 12.91 -4.14 5.25
N ILE A 202 12.91 -2.80 5.41
CA ILE A 202 11.79 -1.96 4.95
C ILE A 202 11.72 -1.98 3.43
N ALA A 203 12.85 -1.87 2.73
CA ALA A 203 12.91 -1.93 1.27
C ALA A 203 12.39 -3.28 0.74
N ALA A 204 12.80 -4.39 1.34
CA ALA A 204 12.32 -5.72 0.98
C ALA A 204 10.80 -5.87 1.20
N GLN A 205 10.27 -5.31 2.29
CA GLN A 205 8.83 -5.30 2.55
C GLN A 205 8.08 -4.48 1.49
N MET A 206 8.60 -3.31 1.11
CA MET A 206 8.03 -2.45 0.07
C MET A 206 8.05 -3.12 -1.31
N GLU A 207 9.16 -3.76 -1.67
CA GLU A 207 9.27 -4.51 -2.92
C GLU A 207 8.23 -5.64 -2.99
N LYS A 208 8.09 -6.42 -1.90
CA LYS A 208 7.08 -7.47 -1.79
C LYS A 208 5.65 -6.93 -1.95
N MET A 209 5.35 -5.77 -1.38
CA MET A 209 4.06 -5.10 -1.58
C MET A 209 3.88 -4.64 -3.04
N GLY A 210 4.93 -4.08 -3.65
CA GLY A 210 4.96 -3.71 -5.06
C GLY A 210 4.63 -4.89 -5.97
N LYS A 211 5.31 -6.03 -5.80
CA LYS A 211 5.05 -7.28 -6.55
C LYS A 211 3.61 -7.77 -6.36
N ARG A 212 3.06 -7.71 -5.14
CA ARG A 212 1.65 -8.10 -4.89
C ARG A 212 0.65 -7.21 -5.63
N ARG A 213 0.99 -5.93 -5.82
CA ARG A 213 0.08 -4.94 -6.40
C ARG A 213 0.17 -4.84 -7.93
N TYR A 214 1.37 -4.81 -8.47
CA TYR A 214 1.62 -4.67 -9.91
C TYR A 214 1.87 -6.02 -10.61
N GLY A 215 1.82 -7.10 -9.83
CA GLY A 215 2.14 -8.45 -10.27
C GLY A 215 3.64 -8.70 -10.23
N ASP A 216 4.00 -9.90 -9.79
CA ASP A 216 5.35 -10.42 -9.89
C ASP A 216 5.64 -10.71 -11.37
N PRO A 217 6.65 -10.06 -11.97
CA PRO A 217 7.03 -10.32 -13.35
C PRO A 217 7.55 -11.74 -13.54
N ASP A 218 8.17 -12.35 -12.53
CA ASP A 218 8.68 -13.72 -12.59
C ASP A 218 7.62 -14.76 -12.17
N GLY A 219 6.51 -14.31 -11.57
CA GLY A 219 5.41 -15.18 -11.17
C GLY A 219 4.67 -15.79 -12.36
N LYS A 220 4.40 -17.10 -12.32
CA LYS A 220 3.47 -17.76 -13.25
C LYS A 220 2.13 -17.03 -13.22
N GLY A 221 1.87 -16.20 -14.23
CA GLY A 221 0.62 -15.48 -14.34
C GLY A 221 -0.54 -16.46 -14.21
N LYS A 222 -1.43 -16.25 -13.24
CA LYS A 222 -2.74 -16.91 -13.27
C LYS A 222 -3.43 -16.39 -14.52
N LYS A 223 -3.31 -17.12 -15.65
CA LYS A 223 -4.22 -17.00 -16.78
C LYS A 223 -5.63 -17.10 -16.19
N ARG A 224 -6.34 -15.98 -16.11
CA ARG A 224 -7.80 -16.03 -16.02
C ARG A 224 -8.20 -16.55 -17.39
N ARG A 225 -8.40 -17.87 -17.51
CA ARG A 225 -9.09 -18.43 -18.67
C ARG A 225 -10.42 -17.70 -18.73
N GLY A 226 -10.63 -16.96 -19.82
CA GLY A 226 -11.94 -16.42 -20.12
C GLY A 226 -12.91 -17.58 -20.12
N HIS A 227 -14.03 -17.42 -19.44
CA HIS A 227 -15.18 -18.27 -19.64
C HIS A 227 -15.70 -17.91 -21.03
N SER A 228 -15.31 -18.69 -22.04
CA SER A 228 -16.08 -18.76 -23.28
C SER A 228 -17.40 -19.39 -22.87
N MET A 229 -18.45 -18.59 -22.91
CA MET A 229 -19.81 -19.09 -22.96
C MET A 229 -19.91 -19.70 -24.35
N GLU A 230 -19.86 -21.03 -24.42
CA GLU A 230 -20.27 -21.76 -25.60
C GLU A 230 -21.77 -21.53 -25.70
N ASP A 231 -22.17 -20.85 -26.77
CA ASP A 231 -23.56 -20.74 -27.17
C ASP A 231 -24.01 -22.17 -27.53
N GLU A 232 -24.91 -22.73 -26.72
CA GLU A 232 -25.66 -23.93 -27.09
C GLU A 232 -26.76 -23.51 -28.07
N ASP A 233 -26.72 -24.10 -29.26
CA ASP A 233 -27.79 -24.09 -30.27
C ASP A 233 -29.04 -24.84 -29.78
#